data_AF-A0A0C2N3C4-F1
#
_entry.id   AF-A0A0C2N3C4-F1
#
_cell.length_a   1.000
_cell.length_b   1.000
_cell.length_c   1.000
_cell.angle_alpha   90.00
_cell.angle_beta   90.00
_cell.angle_gamma   90.00
#
_symmetry.space_group_name_H-M   'P 1'
#
loop_
_entity.id
_entity.type
_entity.pdbx_description
1 polymer ?
#
loop_
_entity_poly.entity_id
_entity_poly.type
_entity_poly.pdbx_seq_one_letter_code
_entity_poly.pdbx_strand_id
1 'polypeptide(L)'
;MLNYWILLFPYFCSCEYSERIINHNEELLKTVKHEQDFNGKKIKTWVFEALESQNHDEFKMCFDHTYSLVYVLSNKLYGGTCHLSVYMIELQNHNVSLLLHGNKTHMCAPRHHICKFGVLLIVYYGEPGIWSRFHDDKNMFYDSVGRVVEVITSDYNPHDFALLTYDNIVRHIIMFSFITLINHRKDGLR
;
A
#
# COMPACT_ATOMS: atom_id res chain seq x y z
N MET A 1 -7.44 -18.72 -28.04
CA MET A 1 -6.79 -17.40 -27.88
C MET A 1 -6.67 -17.16 -26.39
N LEU A 2 -5.46 -16.98 -25.86
CA LEU A 2 -5.25 -16.65 -24.45
C LEU A 2 -4.52 -15.31 -24.43
N ASN A 3 -5.21 -14.31 -23.86
CA ASN A 3 -4.73 -12.94 -23.73
C ASN A 3 -3.55 -12.90 -22.75
N TYR A 4 -2.44 -12.33 -23.19
CA TYR A 4 -1.32 -12.02 -22.34
C TYR A 4 -1.66 -10.74 -21.57
N TRP A 5 -1.81 -10.85 -20.24
CA TRP A 5 -1.94 -9.67 -19.40
C TRP A 5 -0.54 -9.17 -19.05
N ILE A 6 -0.02 -8.31 -19.91
CA ILE A 6 1.04 -7.39 -19.51
C ILE A 6 0.33 -6.32 -18.70
N LEU A 7 0.53 -6.28 -17.38
CA LEU A 7 0.22 -5.11 -16.59
C LEU A 7 1.26 -4.03 -16.93
N LEU A 8 1.10 -3.43 -18.10
CA LEU A 8 1.63 -2.11 -18.36
C LEU A 8 0.80 -1.19 -17.46
N PHE A 9 1.45 -0.55 -16.50
CA PHE A 9 0.95 0.70 -15.99
C PHE A 9 1.30 1.74 -17.06
N PRO A 10 0.38 2.15 -17.95
CA PRO A 10 0.56 3.44 -18.59
C PRO A 10 0.61 4.43 -17.43
N TYR A 11 1.74 5.11 -17.32
CA TYR A 11 2.01 6.14 -16.34
C TYR A 11 0.72 6.96 -16.07
N PHE A 12 0.26 6.99 -14.82
CA PHE A 12 -0.72 8.00 -14.38
C PHE A 12 -0.09 9.42 -14.30
N CYS A 13 1.04 9.64 -14.96
CA CYS A 13 1.78 10.90 -15.01
C CYS A 13 1.74 11.40 -16.44
N SER A 14 1.08 12.53 -16.68
CA SER A 14 1.23 13.37 -17.88
C SER A 14 2.60 14.07 -17.87
N CYS A 15 3.66 13.33 -17.58
CA CYS A 15 5.00 13.82 -17.35
C CYS A 15 5.83 13.42 -18.56
N GLU A 16 6.57 14.35 -19.16
CA GLU A 16 7.37 14.19 -20.39
C GLU A 16 8.54 13.19 -20.27
N TYR A 17 8.44 12.20 -19.38
CA TYR A 17 9.43 11.15 -19.23
C TYR A 17 8.98 9.91 -20.00
N SER A 18 9.85 9.49 -20.90
CA SER A 18 9.70 8.36 -21.81
C SER A 18 9.13 7.12 -21.12
N GLU A 19 8.11 6.53 -21.74
CA GLU A 19 7.58 5.21 -21.40
C GLU A 19 8.76 4.22 -21.35
N ARG A 20 9.16 3.82 -20.15
CA ARG A 20 10.18 2.79 -19.99
C ARG A 20 9.48 1.44 -20.04
N ILE A 21 9.66 0.70 -21.12
CA ILE A 21 9.12 -0.66 -21.26
C ILE A 21 9.83 -1.56 -20.24
N ILE A 22 9.17 -1.87 -19.11
CA ILE A 22 9.74 -2.64 -17.99
C ILE A 22 9.73 -4.15 -18.28
N ASN A 23 9.05 -4.60 -19.35
CA ASN A 23 8.73 -6.01 -19.65
C ASN A 23 9.94 -6.98 -19.71
N HIS A 24 11.18 -6.49 -19.67
CA HIS A 24 12.40 -7.30 -19.71
C HIS A 24 13.47 -6.86 -18.70
N ASN A 25 13.14 -6.04 -17.69
CA ASN A 25 14.10 -5.69 -16.66
C ASN A 25 14.10 -6.73 -15.54
N GLU A 26 15.06 -7.67 -15.60
CA GLU A 26 15.23 -8.74 -14.61
C GLU A 26 15.59 -8.25 -13.20
N GLU A 27 16.04 -6.99 -13.05
CA GLU A 27 16.24 -6.36 -11.73
C GLU A 27 14.91 -5.98 -11.06
N LEU A 28 13.87 -5.71 -11.86
CA LEU A 28 12.57 -5.22 -11.39
C LEU A 28 11.46 -6.27 -11.46
N LEU A 29 11.62 -7.25 -12.35
CA LEU A 29 10.64 -8.30 -12.61
C LEU A 29 11.29 -9.67 -12.56
N LYS A 30 10.65 -10.59 -11.85
CA LYS A 30 10.96 -12.01 -11.90
C LYS A 30 10.00 -12.71 -12.84
N THR A 31 10.52 -13.46 -13.79
CA THR A 31 9.68 -14.33 -14.62
C THR A 31 9.32 -15.59 -13.83
N VAL A 32 8.03 -15.76 -13.54
CA VAL A 32 7.48 -16.98 -12.93
C VAL A 32 6.91 -17.87 -14.02
N LYS A 33 7.37 -19.12 -14.05
CA LYS A 33 6.90 -20.15 -14.98
C LYS A 33 5.80 -20.94 -14.30
N HIS A 34 4.60 -20.91 -14.87
CA HIS A 34 3.51 -21.80 -14.47
C HIS A 34 3.32 -22.89 -15.51
N GLU A 35 3.09 -24.11 -15.05
CA GLU A 35 2.67 -25.23 -15.89
C GLU A 35 1.24 -25.58 -15.47
N GLN A 36 0.33 -25.58 -16.44
CA GLN A 36 -1.10 -25.79 -16.21
C GLN A 36 -1.59 -26.89 -17.16
N ASP A 37 -2.52 -27.73 -16.70
CA ASP A 37 -3.20 -28.67 -17.59
C ASP A 37 -4.45 -28.01 -18.17
N PHE A 38 -4.52 -27.89 -19.49
CA PHE A 38 -5.65 -27.33 -20.21
C PHE A 38 -6.07 -28.32 -21.30
N ASN A 39 -7.24 -28.94 -21.13
CA ASN A 39 -7.79 -29.97 -22.01
C ASN A 39 -6.83 -31.16 -22.25
N GLY A 40 -6.18 -31.66 -21.19
CA GLY A 40 -5.25 -32.79 -21.27
C GLY A 40 -3.91 -32.45 -21.92
N LYS A 41 -3.64 -31.16 -22.14
CA LYS A 41 -2.37 -30.65 -22.65
C LYS A 41 -1.74 -29.77 -21.59
N LYS A 42 -0.48 -30.05 -21.28
CA LYS A 42 0.33 -29.18 -20.43
C LYS A 42 0.73 -27.93 -21.20
N ILE A 43 0.27 -26.78 -20.73
CA ILE A 43 0.67 -25.47 -21.25
C ILE A 43 1.63 -24.80 -20.25
N LYS A 44 2.66 -24.14 -20.77
CA LYS A 44 3.59 -23.33 -19.99
C LYS A 44 3.25 -21.87 -20.20
N THR A 45 3.01 -21.15 -19.12
CA THR A 45 2.79 -19.71 -19.13
C THR A 45 3.90 -19.01 -18.36
N TRP A 46 4.21 -17.80 -18.78
CA TRP A 46 5.17 -16.92 -18.11
C TRP A 46 4.40 -15.71 -17.59
N VAL A 47 4.56 -15.44 -16.29
CA VAL A 47 3.99 -14.25 -15.64
C VAL A 47 5.15 -13.47 -15.06
N PHE A 48 5.10 -12.14 -15.16
CA PHE A 48 6.09 -11.27 -14.54
C PHE A 48 5.62 -10.88 -13.14
N GLU A 49 6.40 -11.23 -12.13
CA GLU A 49 6.21 -10.84 -10.73
C GLU A 49 7.08 -9.61 -10.44
N ALA A 50 6.50 -8.54 -9.91
CA ALA A 50 7.28 -7.38 -9.48
C ALA A 50 8.13 -7.73 -8.25
N LEU A 51 9.42 -7.43 -8.31
CA LEU A 51 10.38 -7.68 -7.22
C LEU A 51 10.46 -6.52 -6.24
N GLU A 52 10.21 -5.29 -6.70
CA GLU A 52 10.31 -4.08 -5.90
C GLU A 52 9.19 -3.10 -6.23
N SER A 53 8.76 -2.35 -5.22
CA SER A 53 7.78 -1.28 -5.39
C SER A 53 8.43 -0.07 -6.06
N GLN A 54 7.82 0.45 -7.13
CA GLN A 54 8.31 1.65 -7.82
C GLN A 54 7.84 2.92 -7.11
N ASN A 55 8.76 3.87 -6.94
CA ASN A 55 8.49 5.12 -6.25
C ASN A 55 8.96 6.30 -7.10
N HIS A 56 8.09 7.30 -7.21
CA HIS A 56 8.36 8.61 -7.78
C HIS A 56 7.95 9.68 -6.77
N ASP A 57 8.18 10.96 -7.06
CA ASP A 57 7.79 12.05 -6.16
C ASP A 57 6.26 12.24 -6.10
N GLU A 58 5.58 11.94 -7.21
CA GLU A 58 4.12 12.07 -7.40
C GLU A 58 3.34 10.75 -7.23
N PHE A 59 4.05 9.64 -7.04
CA PHE A 59 3.41 8.37 -6.72
C PHE A 59 4.31 7.45 -5.91
N LYS A 60 3.71 6.70 -5.00
CA LYS A 60 4.34 5.58 -4.29
C LYS A 60 3.57 4.31 -4.60
N MET A 61 4.28 3.23 -4.86
CA MET A 61 3.67 1.91 -5.00
C MET A 61 3.99 1.08 -3.77
N CYS A 62 3.12 0.14 -3.48
CA CYS A 62 3.35 -0.84 -2.43
C CYS A 62 2.75 -2.17 -2.89
N PHE A 63 3.52 -3.25 -2.80
CA PHE A 63 3.10 -4.59 -3.19
C PHE A 63 2.94 -5.53 -2.00
N ASP A 64 1.79 -6.19 -1.90
CA ASP A 64 1.52 -7.26 -0.95
C ASP A 64 1.44 -8.61 -1.67
N HIS A 65 2.53 -9.38 -1.57
CA HIS A 65 2.64 -10.70 -2.20
C HIS A 65 1.60 -11.68 -1.66
N THR A 66 1.22 -11.58 -0.38
CA THR A 66 0.36 -12.55 0.30
C THR A 66 -1.02 -12.63 -0.35
N TYR A 67 -1.59 -11.47 -0.67
CA TYR A 67 -2.89 -11.34 -1.31
C TYR A 67 -2.81 -10.95 -2.79
N SER A 68 -1.60 -10.87 -3.35
CA SER A 68 -1.36 -10.44 -4.73
C SER A 68 -2.01 -9.08 -5.04
N LEU A 69 -1.81 -8.12 -4.14
CA LEU A 69 -2.38 -6.77 -4.21
C LEU A 69 -1.31 -5.74 -4.49
N VAL A 70 -1.57 -4.83 -5.43
CA VAL A 70 -0.76 -3.64 -5.64
C VAL A 70 -1.54 -2.41 -5.20
N TYR A 71 -0.94 -1.60 -4.35
CA TYR A 71 -1.45 -0.30 -3.97
C TYR A 71 -0.66 0.79 -4.68
N VAL A 72 -1.37 1.76 -5.25
CA VAL A 72 -0.77 2.93 -5.91
C VAL A 72 -1.29 4.18 -5.21
N LEU A 73 -0.41 4.87 -4.50
CA LEU A 73 -0.67 6.12 -3.83
C LEU A 73 -0.17 7.23 -4.76
N SER A 74 -1.07 8.04 -5.30
CA SER A 74 -0.70 9.20 -6.12
C SER A 74 -1.05 10.49 -5.40
N ASN A 75 -0.17 11.47 -5.53
CA ASN A 75 -0.29 12.79 -4.96
C ASN A 75 0.14 13.83 -6.00
N LYS A 76 -0.72 14.82 -6.26
CA LYS A 76 -0.42 15.91 -7.18
C LYS A 76 -0.77 17.26 -6.55
N LEU A 77 0.19 18.17 -6.57
CA LEU A 77 0.03 19.56 -6.15
C LEU A 77 -0.52 20.38 -7.32
N TYR A 78 -1.68 21.00 -7.13
CA TYR A 78 -2.26 21.92 -8.11
C TYR A 78 -2.74 23.20 -7.42
N GLY A 79 -2.12 24.34 -7.74
CA GLY A 79 -2.53 25.65 -7.20
C GLY A 79 -2.54 25.72 -5.66
N GLY A 80 -1.60 25.03 -4.99
CA GLY A 80 -1.53 24.96 -3.52
C GLY A 80 -2.49 23.95 -2.87
N THR A 81 -3.31 23.24 -3.66
CA THR A 81 -4.17 22.16 -3.18
C THR A 81 -3.58 20.81 -3.57
N CYS A 82 -3.70 19.83 -2.67
CA CYS A 82 -3.22 18.48 -2.94
C CYS A 82 -4.33 17.53 -3.31
N HIS A 83 -4.21 16.98 -4.50
CA HIS A 83 -5.04 15.89 -4.98
C HIS A 83 -4.36 14.57 -4.62
N LEU A 84 -5.03 13.78 -3.79
CA LEU A 84 -4.56 12.46 -3.41
C LEU A 84 -5.51 11.41 -3.98
N SER A 85 -4.94 10.31 -4.46
CA SER A 85 -5.69 9.13 -4.88
C SER A 85 -4.96 7.87 -4.42
N VAL A 86 -5.70 6.90 -3.91
CA VAL A 86 -5.19 5.57 -3.56
C VAL A 86 -5.96 4.55 -4.37
N TYR A 87 -5.24 3.83 -5.23
CA TYR A 87 -5.78 2.73 -6.02
C TYR A 87 -5.33 1.40 -5.42
N MET A 88 -6.19 0.41 -5.53
CA MET A 88 -5.87 -0.99 -5.29
C MET A 88 -6.08 -1.78 -6.58
N ILE A 89 -5.14 -2.66 -6.86
CA ILE A 89 -5.16 -3.55 -8.01
C ILE A 89 -5.05 -4.97 -7.47
N GLU A 90 -6.09 -5.76 -7.70
CA GLU A 90 -6.12 -7.20 -7.40
C GLU A 90 -5.60 -7.95 -8.62
N LEU A 91 -4.39 -8.49 -8.53
CA LEU A 91 -3.74 -9.14 -9.68
C LEU A 91 -4.47 -10.43 -10.09
N GLN A 92 -5.00 -11.18 -9.11
CA GLN A 92 -5.69 -12.44 -9.36
C GLN A 92 -7.02 -12.26 -10.08
N ASN A 93 -7.76 -11.21 -9.72
CA ASN A 93 -9.10 -10.93 -10.23
C ASN A 93 -9.10 -9.92 -11.39
N HIS A 94 -7.94 -9.37 -11.75
CA HIS A 94 -7.78 -8.28 -12.72
C HIS A 94 -8.66 -7.06 -12.42
N ASN A 95 -8.87 -6.77 -11.13
CA ASN A 95 -9.76 -5.71 -10.68
C ASN A 95 -8.95 -4.49 -10.24
N VAL A 96 -9.42 -3.29 -10.61
CA VAL A 96 -8.84 -2.01 -10.19
C VAL A 96 -9.92 -1.22 -9.46
N SER A 97 -9.63 -0.83 -8.22
CA SER A 97 -10.55 -0.10 -7.37
C SER A 97 -9.90 1.18 -6.84
N LEU A 98 -10.63 2.30 -6.92
CA LEU A 98 -10.26 3.55 -6.24
C LEU A 98 -10.72 3.46 -4.79
N LEU A 99 -9.79 3.52 -3.84
CA LEU A 99 -10.07 3.37 -2.41
C LEU A 99 -10.29 4.70 -1.71
N LEU A 100 -9.46 5.67 -2.05
CA LEU A 100 -9.47 6.99 -1.47
C LEU A 100 -9.22 8.00 -2.57
N HIS A 101 -10.04 9.04 -2.63
CA HIS A 101 -9.81 10.20 -3.47
C HIS A 101 -10.20 11.43 -2.68
N GLY A 102 -9.33 12.43 -2.67
CA GLY A 102 -9.59 13.65 -1.92
C GLY A 102 -8.78 14.82 -2.45
N ASN A 103 -9.34 16.00 -2.23
CA ASN A 103 -8.63 17.25 -2.40
C ASN A 103 -8.43 17.87 -1.01
N LYS A 104 -7.20 17.87 -0.51
CA LYS A 104 -6.89 18.40 0.83
C LYS A 104 -5.72 19.37 0.76
N THR A 105 -5.78 20.42 1.56
CA THR A 105 -4.72 21.43 1.67
C THR A 105 -3.51 20.95 2.48
N HIS A 106 -3.63 19.84 3.21
CA HIS A 106 -2.60 19.37 4.16
C HIS A 106 -2.07 17.95 3.89
N MET A 107 -2.75 17.15 3.06
CA MET A 107 -2.37 15.75 2.78
C MET A 107 -1.60 15.64 1.46
N CYS A 108 -0.33 16.05 1.46
CA CYS A 108 0.43 16.05 0.20
C CYS A 108 1.31 14.86 -0.05
N ALA A 109 1.81 14.17 0.97
CA ALA A 109 2.62 13.00 0.75
C ALA A 109 2.40 12.00 1.88
N PRO A 110 2.36 10.70 1.58
CA PRO A 110 2.44 9.69 2.62
C PRO A 110 3.80 9.83 3.31
N ARG A 111 3.79 10.00 4.64
CA ARG A 111 4.96 9.93 5.51
C ARG A 111 5.37 8.48 5.73
N HIS A 112 4.40 7.63 6.04
CA HIS A 112 4.57 6.19 6.21
C HIS A 112 3.49 5.47 5.40
N HIS A 113 3.85 4.36 4.78
CA HIS A 113 2.88 3.46 4.18
C HIS A 113 3.37 2.02 4.34
N ILE A 114 2.44 1.11 4.63
CA ILE A 114 2.69 -0.32 4.75
C ILE A 114 1.60 -1.04 3.97
N CYS A 115 1.99 -2.04 3.17
CA CYS A 115 1.05 -2.97 2.58
C CYS A 115 1.59 -4.39 2.69
N LYS A 116 1.17 -5.13 3.71
CA LYS A 116 1.58 -6.52 3.87
C LYS A 116 0.48 -7.31 4.54
N PHE A 117 0.35 -8.58 4.16
CA PHE A 117 -0.57 -9.53 4.81
C PHE A 117 -2.01 -9.02 4.83
N GLY A 118 -2.45 -8.43 3.73
CA GLY A 118 -3.78 -7.90 3.52
C GLY A 118 -4.01 -6.55 4.21
N VAL A 119 -3.03 -6.00 4.92
CA VAL A 119 -3.17 -4.72 5.62
C VAL A 119 -2.55 -3.61 4.79
N LEU A 120 -3.32 -2.57 4.49
CA LEU A 120 -2.84 -1.28 4.03
C LEU A 120 -2.92 -0.28 5.19
N LEU A 121 -1.81 0.38 5.53
CA LEU A 121 -1.78 1.49 6.48
C LEU A 121 -1.07 2.68 5.83
N ILE A 122 -1.66 3.87 5.92
CA ILE A 122 -1.13 5.10 5.36
C ILE A 122 -1.16 6.19 6.43
N VAL A 123 -0.02 6.85 6.61
CA VAL A 123 0.13 8.06 7.43
C VAL A 123 0.50 9.19 6.50
N TYR A 124 -0.25 10.30 6.51
CA TYR A 124 0.10 11.50 5.75
C TYR A 124 0.87 12.50 6.62
N TYR A 125 1.75 13.28 6.00
CA TYR A 125 2.40 14.41 6.69
C TYR A 125 1.36 15.40 7.24
N GLY A 126 1.55 15.87 8.48
CA GLY A 126 0.72 16.90 9.11
C GLY A 126 -0.63 16.41 9.68
N GLU A 127 -1.10 15.24 9.26
CA GLU A 127 -2.39 14.68 9.67
C GLU A 127 -2.34 13.99 11.04
N PRO A 128 -3.32 14.25 11.93
CA PRO A 128 -3.39 13.63 13.24
C PRO A 128 -4.15 12.29 13.22
N GLY A 129 -3.73 11.38 12.34
CA GLY A 129 -4.38 10.07 12.22
C GLY A 129 -3.71 9.14 11.23
N ILE A 130 -4.33 7.97 11.07
CA ILE A 130 -3.95 6.96 10.08
C ILE A 130 -5.15 6.65 9.19
N TRP A 131 -4.87 6.23 7.97
CA TRP A 131 -5.83 5.54 7.13
C TRP A 131 -5.45 4.08 7.05
N SER A 132 -6.40 3.19 7.29
CA SER A 132 -6.15 1.75 7.31
C SER A 132 -7.19 1.01 6.48
N ARG A 133 -6.80 -0.13 5.92
CA ARG A 133 -7.70 -1.07 5.27
C ARG A 133 -7.16 -2.48 5.45
N PHE A 134 -8.07 -3.43 5.58
CA PHE A 134 -7.77 -4.86 5.63
C PHE A 134 -8.37 -5.53 4.39
N HIS A 135 -7.73 -6.52 3.78
CA HIS A 135 -8.21 -7.06 2.51
C HIS A 135 -9.61 -7.68 2.63
N ASP A 136 -9.86 -8.37 3.75
CA ASP A 136 -11.14 -8.99 4.07
C ASP A 136 -12.25 -7.96 4.30
N ASP A 137 -11.88 -6.71 4.63
CA ASP A 137 -12.79 -5.58 4.77
C ASP A 137 -12.62 -4.60 3.60
N LYS A 138 -13.61 -4.56 2.71
CA LYS A 138 -13.52 -3.73 1.49
C LYS A 138 -13.45 -2.22 1.79
N ASN A 139 -13.68 -1.81 3.04
CA ASN A 139 -13.69 -0.41 3.43
C ASN A 139 -12.31 0.10 3.83
N MET A 140 -12.13 1.41 3.65
CA MET A 140 -11.00 2.15 4.19
C MET A 140 -11.46 2.97 5.39
N PHE A 141 -10.70 2.91 6.47
CA PHE A 141 -11.00 3.52 7.76
C PHE A 141 -10.04 4.66 8.04
N TYR A 142 -10.52 5.65 8.79
CA TYR A 142 -9.69 6.71 9.36
C TYR A 142 -9.78 6.66 10.88
N ASP A 143 -8.63 6.55 11.53
CA ASP A 143 -8.52 6.60 12.99
C ASP A 143 -7.73 7.84 13.41
N SER A 144 -8.30 8.64 14.31
CA SER A 144 -7.61 9.80 14.88
C SER A 144 -6.73 9.35 16.04
N VAL A 145 -5.45 9.18 15.75
CA VAL A 145 -4.45 8.64 16.71
C VAL A 145 -3.49 9.72 17.20
N GLY A 146 -3.64 10.95 16.72
CA GLY A 146 -2.63 11.99 16.82
C GLY A 146 -1.62 11.90 15.68
N ARG A 147 -0.66 12.83 15.65
CA ARG A 147 0.36 12.87 14.59
C ARG A 147 1.34 11.73 14.81
N VAL A 148 1.43 10.83 13.84
CA VAL A 148 2.35 9.68 13.89
C VAL A 148 3.74 10.11 13.44
N VAL A 149 4.74 9.75 14.25
CA VAL A 149 6.17 9.96 14.00
C VAL A 149 6.78 8.74 13.32
N GLU A 150 6.41 7.55 13.79
CA GLU A 150 6.98 6.27 13.38
C GLU A 150 5.93 5.17 13.45
N VAL A 151 6.05 4.20 12.54
CA VAL A 151 5.23 2.99 12.51
C VAL A 151 6.18 1.79 12.59
N ILE A 152 5.93 0.93 13.58
CA ILE A 152 6.74 -0.27 13.84
C ILE A 152 5.84 -1.48 13.58
N THR A 153 6.34 -2.43 12.79
CA THR A 153 5.67 -3.71 12.50
C THR A 153 6.35 -4.82 13.29
N SER A 154 5.57 -5.77 13.81
CA SER A 154 6.15 -6.97 14.42
C SER A 154 6.72 -7.92 13.35
N ASP A 155 7.92 -8.44 13.59
CA ASP A 155 8.54 -9.47 12.74
C ASP A 155 7.84 -10.84 12.87
N TYR A 156 7.11 -11.06 13.96
CA TYR A 156 6.48 -12.34 14.29
C TYR A 156 5.00 -12.39 13.93
N ASN A 157 4.29 -11.27 14.09
CA ASN A 157 2.88 -11.15 13.77
C ASN A 157 2.66 -9.96 12.83
N PRO A 158 2.41 -10.21 11.54
CA PRO A 158 2.30 -9.14 10.57
C PRO A 158 1.08 -8.23 10.74
N HIS A 159 0.13 -8.61 11.59
CA HIS A 159 -1.05 -7.80 11.91
C HIS A 159 -0.85 -6.91 13.14
N ASP A 160 0.30 -6.99 13.81
CA ASP A 160 0.62 -6.17 14.98
C ASP A 160 1.44 -4.94 14.56
N PHE A 161 0.86 -3.76 14.81
CA PHE A 161 1.46 -2.47 14.50
C PHE A 161 1.51 -1.61 15.75
N ALA A 162 2.66 -0.98 15.99
CA ALA A 162 2.81 0.06 16.98
C ALA A 162 3.04 1.41 16.29
N LEU A 163 2.35 2.43 16.76
CA LEU A 163 2.48 3.81 16.32
C LEU A 163 3.12 4.63 17.43
N LEU A 164 4.25 5.26 17.15
CA LEU A 164 4.80 6.30 18.00
C LEU A 164 4.29 7.65 17.50
N THR A 165 3.67 8.43 18.38
CA THR A 165 3.09 9.73 18.05
C THR A 165 3.86 10.87 18.71
N TYR A 166 3.61 12.10 18.24
CA TYR A 166 4.32 13.31 18.71
C TYR A 166 4.16 13.59 20.22
N ASP A 167 3.11 13.08 20.85
CA ASP A 167 2.89 13.15 22.30
C ASP A 167 3.70 12.09 23.08
N ASN A 168 4.61 11.37 22.42
CA ASN A 168 5.43 10.28 22.98
C ASN A 168 4.62 9.11 23.55
N ILE A 169 3.41 8.89 23.05
CA ILE A 169 2.58 7.74 23.42
C ILE A 169 2.70 6.66 22.33
N VAL A 170 2.90 5.42 22.76
CA VAL A 170 2.84 4.26 21.86
C VAL A 170 1.41 3.74 21.82
N ARG A 171 0.87 3.65 20.61
CA ARG A 171 -0.48 3.16 20.32
C ARG A 171 -0.38 1.85 19.55
N HIS A 172 -1.00 0.79 20.05
CA HIS A 172 -0.97 -0.52 19.39
C HIS A 172 -2.27 -0.76 18.63
N ILE A 173 -2.17 -1.19 17.38
CA ILE A 173 -3.29 -1.56 16.53
C ILE A 173 -3.43 -3.08 16.59
N ILE A 174 -4.53 -3.57 17.15
CA ILE A 174 -4.89 -5.00 17.17
C ILE A 174 -6.17 -5.16 16.37
N MET A 175 -6.16 -6.01 15.34
CA MET A 175 -7.32 -6.51 14.58
C MET A 175 -8.57 -5.59 14.48
N PHE A 176 -8.80 -5.01 13.30
CA PHE A 176 -10.10 -4.53 12.78
C PHE A 176 -10.84 -3.40 13.50
N SER A 177 -10.38 -2.94 14.67
CA SER A 177 -10.77 -1.71 15.36
C SER A 177 -10.08 -1.74 16.73
N PHE A 178 -9.85 -0.59 17.34
CA PHE A 178 -9.24 -0.40 18.67
C PHE A 178 -7.72 -0.29 18.69
N ILE A 179 -7.31 0.96 18.86
CA ILE A 179 -6.04 1.33 19.43
C ILE A 179 -6.13 1.12 20.94
N THR A 180 -5.38 0.16 21.46
CA THR A 180 -5.22 0.06 22.93
C THR A 180 -4.07 0.99 23.32
N LEU A 181 -4.35 1.94 24.21
CA LEU A 181 -3.38 2.88 24.76
C LEU A 181 -2.55 2.13 25.82
N ILE A 182 -1.27 1.86 25.54
CA ILE A 182 -0.45 1.01 26.42
C ILE A 182 0.08 1.76 27.66
N ASN A 183 -0.09 3.08 27.75
CA ASN A 183 0.37 3.85 28.91
C ASN A 183 -0.74 4.16 29.92
N HIS A 184 -1.06 3.17 30.75
CA HIS A 184 -1.32 3.45 32.17
C HIS A 184 -0.08 3.04 32.97
N ARG A 185 0.91 3.93 33.03
CA ARG A 185 1.93 3.87 34.08
C ARG A 185 1.28 4.31 35.39
N LYS A 186 0.42 3.45 35.95
CA LYS A 186 0.06 3.42 37.36
C LYS A 186 0.88 2.30 38.00
N ASP A 187 2.18 2.52 38.11
CA ASP A 187 2.97 1.87 39.14
C ASP A 187 3.83 2.94 39.77
N GLY A 188 3.34 3.42 40.91
CA GLY A 188 4.16 4.16 41.84
C GLY A 188 5.29 3.26 42.28
N LEU A 189 6.51 3.67 41.97
CA LEU A 189 7.68 3.31 42.74
C LEU A 189 8.10 4.57 43.49
N ARG A 190 7.99 4.46 44.82
CA ARG A 190 8.75 5.27 45.78
C ARG A 190 10.25 5.12 45.52
#